data_AF-A0A533HW71-F1
#
_entry.id   AF-A0A533HW71-F1
#
_cell.length_a   1.000
_cell.length_b   1.000
_cell.length_c   1.000
_cell.angle_alpha   90.00
_cell.angle_beta   90.00
_cell.angle_gamma   90.00
#
_symmetry.space_group_name_H-M   'P 1'
#
loop_
_entity.id
_entity.type
_entity.pdbx_description
1 polymer ?
#
loop_
_entity_poly.entity_id
_entity_poly.type
_entity_poly.pdbx_seq_one_letter_code
_entity_poly.pdbx_strand_id
1 'polypeptide(L)'
;MGTLFFRRFYMSELIHLEFNEQIQLFKNRNMIFKDELNAIQKLQHINYYKIKEFAEPFCTKKEGLLDYSNISFEYVLKRYYNDKHLRMNLFDAIENIEVSIKTNLSHVLGSGKMGAYGYLKFFSWCNRNEYCTYYLRDKEKEFKTKFTKYLTTTTNNEIKRKIRNSNFEFPPVWLMVNILTFGDLVKIIELLSTSKLKKLANVYGITGEELLSWLKTLNLVRNLCAHNSNIIDLKLKTTPKIHEKWKDILYVTKSDKYTNRLASVLCIINTLVGKINPNYNFKSIKLSLDEITTKNDSYSEMLGFKDYGSLEKIYEDKVRSRRKKIKKKKRR
;
A
#
# COMPACT_ATOMS: atom_id res chain seq x y z
N MET A 1 -17.86 -30.01 -45.22
CA MET A 1 -18.66 -29.39 -44.14
C MET A 1 -19.02 -30.51 -43.17
N GLY A 2 -18.63 -30.57 -41.91
CA GLY A 2 -18.06 -29.63 -40.97
C GLY A 2 -18.11 -30.38 -39.63
N THR A 3 -17.03 -31.06 -39.27
CA THR A 3 -16.95 -31.90 -38.07
C THR A 3 -16.85 -30.99 -36.85
N LEU A 4 -17.93 -30.89 -36.07
CA LEU A 4 -17.94 -30.20 -34.79
C LEU A 4 -17.03 -30.94 -33.81
N PHE A 5 -15.80 -30.45 -33.64
CA PHE A 5 -14.92 -30.79 -32.53
C PHE A 5 -15.52 -30.22 -31.23
N PHE A 6 -16.29 -31.04 -30.52
CA PHE A 6 -16.63 -30.77 -29.13
C PHE A 6 -15.36 -30.93 -28.27
N ARG A 7 -14.71 -29.81 -27.97
CA ARG A 7 -13.60 -29.73 -27.02
C ARG A 7 -14.17 -29.95 -25.61
N ARG A 8 -14.21 -31.20 -25.18
CA ARG A 8 -14.64 -31.62 -23.83
C ARG A 8 -13.61 -31.11 -22.82
N PHE A 9 -13.88 -29.98 -22.19
CA PHE A 9 -13.16 -29.54 -20.99
C PHE A 9 -13.47 -30.54 -19.88
N TYR A 10 -12.53 -31.45 -19.60
CA TYR A 10 -12.54 -32.18 -18.34
C TYR A 10 -12.34 -31.15 -17.22
N MET A 11 -13.41 -30.79 -16.52
CA MET A 11 -13.28 -30.22 -15.19
C MET A 11 -12.71 -31.34 -14.31
N SER A 12 -11.40 -31.33 -14.08
CA SER A 12 -10.81 -32.13 -13.00
C SER A 12 -11.49 -31.72 -11.71
N GLU A 13 -12.18 -32.64 -11.03
CA GLU A 13 -12.75 -32.38 -9.72
C GLU A 13 -11.66 -31.85 -8.78
N LEU A 14 -11.98 -30.82 -8.00
CA LEU A 14 -11.07 -30.26 -7.01
C LEU A 14 -11.06 -31.18 -5.80
N ILE A 15 -10.01 -31.99 -5.68
CA ILE A 15 -9.84 -32.99 -4.61
C ILE A 15 -8.99 -32.40 -3.48
N HIS A 16 -9.34 -32.72 -2.24
CA HIS A 16 -8.52 -32.40 -1.06
C HIS A 16 -7.21 -33.18 -1.11
N LEU A 17 -6.08 -32.49 -0.87
CA LEU A 17 -4.76 -33.12 -0.80
C LEU A 17 -4.18 -32.96 0.60
N GLU A 18 -3.75 -34.08 1.18
CA GLU A 18 -2.94 -34.10 2.40
C GLU A 18 -1.59 -33.41 2.16
N PHE A 19 -0.91 -32.98 3.23
CA PHE A 19 0.32 -32.19 3.10
C PHE A 19 1.44 -32.92 2.33
N ASN A 20 1.57 -34.24 2.48
CA ASN A 20 2.50 -35.05 1.69
C ASN A 20 2.15 -35.05 0.20
N GLU A 21 0.86 -35.11 -0.13
CA GLU A 21 0.38 -35.08 -1.52
C GLU A 21 0.59 -33.70 -2.14
N GLN A 22 0.47 -32.63 -1.34
CA GLN A 22 0.81 -31.27 -1.76
C GLN A 22 2.31 -31.13 -2.10
N ILE A 23 3.20 -31.75 -1.31
CA ILE A 23 4.64 -31.80 -1.63
C ILE A 23 4.85 -32.53 -2.97
N GLN A 24 4.21 -33.69 -3.16
CA GLN A 24 4.32 -34.43 -4.40
C GLN A 24 3.79 -33.63 -5.59
N LEU A 25 2.72 -32.87 -5.42
CA LEU A 25 2.19 -31.97 -6.44
C LEU A 25 3.18 -30.87 -6.82
N PHE A 26 3.92 -30.31 -5.84
CA PHE A 26 4.98 -29.35 -6.12
C PHE A 26 6.17 -29.99 -6.86
N LYS A 27 6.59 -31.20 -6.45
CA LYS A 27 7.65 -31.96 -7.13
C LYS A 27 7.29 -32.29 -8.58
N ASN A 28 6.05 -32.74 -8.82
CA ASN A 28 5.54 -33.01 -10.17
C ASN A 28 5.52 -31.76 -11.06
N ARG A 29 5.58 -30.57 -10.45
CA ARG A 29 5.68 -29.26 -11.13
C ARG A 29 7.11 -28.70 -11.09
N ASN A 30 8.11 -29.56 -10.90
CA ASN A 30 9.54 -29.23 -10.85
C ASN A 30 9.93 -28.20 -9.77
N MET A 31 9.31 -28.25 -8.58
CA MET A 31 9.81 -27.55 -7.40
C MET A 31 10.73 -28.48 -6.59
N ILE A 32 11.91 -27.97 -6.23
CA ILE A 32 12.92 -28.72 -5.46
C ILE A 32 12.71 -28.50 -3.96
N PHE A 33 12.94 -29.54 -3.16
CA PHE A 33 12.92 -29.50 -1.71
C PHE A 33 14.28 -29.92 -1.17
N LYS A 34 14.84 -29.15 -0.23
CA LYS A 34 16.05 -29.53 0.51
C LYS A 34 15.69 -30.33 1.77
N ASP A 35 14.58 -29.98 2.40
CA ASP A 35 14.05 -30.64 3.60
C ASP A 35 12.52 -30.74 3.50
N GLU A 36 12.04 -31.92 3.11
CA GLU A 36 10.63 -32.19 2.92
C GLU A 36 9.84 -32.22 4.23
N LEU A 37 10.46 -32.72 5.32
CA LEU A 37 9.81 -32.79 6.63
C LEU A 37 9.53 -31.39 7.16
N ASN A 38 10.50 -30.48 7.06
CA ASN A 38 10.29 -29.09 7.38
C ASN A 38 9.27 -28.43 6.44
N ALA A 39 9.30 -28.72 5.13
CA ALA A 39 8.33 -28.19 4.19
C ALA A 39 6.88 -28.57 4.53
N ILE A 40 6.64 -29.82 4.95
CA ILE A 40 5.33 -30.29 5.44
C ILE A 40 4.89 -29.47 6.66
N GLN A 41 5.76 -29.29 7.65
CA GLN A 41 5.47 -28.46 8.83
C GLN A 41 5.13 -27.01 8.44
N LYS A 42 5.77 -26.46 7.41
CA LYS A 42 5.43 -25.11 6.91
C LYS A 42 4.09 -25.07 6.21
N LEU A 43 3.75 -26.07 5.40
CA LEU A 43 2.46 -26.14 4.69
C LEU A 43 1.26 -26.29 5.64
N GLN A 44 1.47 -26.83 6.84
CA GLN A 44 0.45 -26.84 7.91
C GLN A 44 0.04 -25.44 8.37
N HIS A 45 0.93 -24.45 8.25
CA HIS A 45 0.68 -23.07 8.72
C HIS A 45 0.60 -22.04 7.59
N ILE A 46 1.11 -22.38 6.41
CA ILE A 46 1.12 -21.52 5.22
C ILE A 46 0.49 -22.32 4.09
N ASN A 47 -0.75 -21.97 3.76
CA ASN A 47 -1.52 -22.76 2.80
C ASN A 47 -0.81 -22.86 1.43
N TYR A 48 -1.10 -23.95 0.72
CA TYR A 48 -0.55 -24.27 -0.60
C TYR A 48 -0.63 -23.09 -1.60
N TYR A 49 -1.79 -22.43 -1.66
CA TYR A 49 -2.02 -21.34 -2.59
C TYR A 49 -1.19 -20.10 -2.27
N LYS A 50 -0.85 -19.89 -1.00
CA LYS A 50 0.05 -18.82 -0.59
C LYS A 50 1.44 -19.07 -1.13
N ILE A 51 1.98 -20.28 -0.98
CA ILE A 51 3.27 -20.64 -1.58
C ILE A 51 3.22 -20.50 -3.11
N LYS A 52 2.14 -20.97 -3.75
CA LYS A 52 1.93 -20.82 -5.19
C LYS A 52 1.95 -19.35 -5.65
N GLU A 53 1.31 -18.44 -4.90
CA GLU A 53 1.31 -16.99 -5.19
C GLU A 53 2.73 -16.41 -5.24
N PHE A 54 3.63 -16.84 -4.35
CA PHE A 54 5.03 -16.38 -4.34
C PHE A 54 5.93 -17.10 -5.34
N ALA A 55 5.52 -18.27 -5.83
CA ALA A 55 6.20 -19.01 -6.89
C ALA A 55 5.78 -18.56 -8.30
N GLU A 56 4.64 -17.87 -8.44
CA GLU A 56 4.05 -17.47 -9.72
C GLU A 56 5.03 -16.74 -10.67
N PRO A 57 5.86 -15.78 -10.22
CA PRO A 57 6.80 -15.09 -11.13
C PRO A 57 7.84 -16.00 -11.78
N PHE A 58 8.10 -17.17 -11.17
CA PHE A 58 9.06 -18.17 -11.62
C PHE A 58 8.40 -19.35 -12.34
N CYS A 59 7.07 -19.33 -12.43
CA CYS A 59 6.30 -20.39 -13.04
C CYS A 59 6.19 -20.16 -14.54
N THR A 60 6.49 -21.20 -15.31
CA THR A 60 6.24 -21.27 -16.74
C THR A 60 5.16 -22.31 -17.02
N LYS A 61 4.62 -22.30 -18.23
CA LYS A 61 3.73 -23.37 -18.70
C LYS A 61 4.46 -24.18 -19.75
N LYS A 62 4.69 -25.46 -19.48
CA LYS A 62 5.16 -26.43 -20.48
C LYS A 62 4.02 -27.40 -20.77
N GLU A 63 3.64 -27.48 -22.05
CA GLU A 63 2.56 -28.38 -22.51
C GLU A 63 1.22 -28.18 -21.77
N GLY A 64 0.96 -26.95 -21.32
CA GLY A 64 -0.26 -26.60 -20.56
C GLY A 64 -0.19 -26.89 -19.06
N LEU A 65 0.86 -27.56 -18.58
CA LEU A 65 1.11 -27.84 -17.16
C LEU A 65 2.01 -26.76 -16.54
N LEU A 66 1.83 -26.54 -15.24
CA LEU A 66 2.66 -25.60 -14.46
C LEU A 66 4.05 -26.20 -14.21
N ASP A 67 5.08 -25.41 -14.45
CA ASP A 67 6.48 -25.78 -14.23
C ASP A 67 7.20 -24.65 -13.47
N TYR A 68 7.72 -24.94 -12.27
CA TYR A 68 8.45 -23.99 -11.43
C TYR A 68 9.95 -23.92 -11.71
N SER A 69 10.41 -24.52 -12.82
CA SER A 69 11.77 -24.37 -13.36
C SER A 69 12.87 -24.68 -12.35
N ASN A 70 12.68 -25.73 -11.54
CA ASN A 70 13.64 -26.19 -10.53
C ASN A 70 13.91 -25.18 -9.41
N ILE A 71 13.02 -24.22 -9.17
CA ILE A 71 13.13 -23.34 -7.99
C ILE A 71 12.95 -24.14 -6.70
N SER A 72 13.69 -23.77 -5.65
CA SER A 72 13.56 -24.44 -4.36
C SER A 72 12.39 -23.89 -3.54
N PHE A 73 11.69 -24.76 -2.83
CA PHE A 73 10.62 -24.40 -1.89
C PHE A 73 11.12 -23.41 -0.83
N GLU A 74 12.34 -23.61 -0.31
CA GLU A 74 12.93 -22.75 0.72
C GLU A 74 13.18 -21.33 0.19
N TYR A 75 13.49 -21.18 -1.10
CA TYR A 75 13.60 -19.87 -1.72
C TYR A 75 12.24 -19.16 -1.79
N VAL A 76 11.19 -19.86 -2.24
CA VAL A 76 9.82 -19.32 -2.29
C VAL A 76 9.33 -18.95 -0.88
N LEU A 77 9.61 -19.80 0.10
CA LEU A 77 9.27 -19.55 1.50
C LEU A 77 10.03 -18.34 2.06
N LYS A 78 11.32 -18.20 1.75
CA LYS A 78 12.10 -17.00 2.12
C LYS A 78 11.51 -15.74 1.49
N ARG A 79 11.12 -15.81 0.21
CA ARG A 79 10.45 -14.72 -0.51
C ARG A 79 9.14 -14.30 0.20
N TYR A 80 8.33 -15.26 0.65
CA TYR A 80 7.13 -15.02 1.47
C TYR A 80 7.43 -14.28 2.77
N TYR A 81 8.46 -14.71 3.52
CA TYR A 81 8.82 -14.04 4.78
C TYR A 81 9.38 -12.64 4.55
N ASN A 82 10.16 -12.43 3.50
CA ASN A 82 10.66 -11.11 3.14
C ASN A 82 9.52 -10.16 2.75
N ASP A 83 8.51 -10.63 2.03
CA ASP A 83 7.28 -9.87 1.76
C ASP A 83 6.55 -9.51 3.06
N LYS A 84 6.41 -10.46 4.00
CA LYS A 84 5.82 -10.18 5.32
C LYS A 84 6.56 -9.05 6.04
N HIS A 85 7.89 -9.11 6.10
CA HIS A 85 8.68 -8.05 6.72
C HIS A 85 8.51 -6.71 6.02
N LEU A 86 8.52 -6.72 4.68
CA LEU A 86 8.28 -5.52 3.88
C LEU A 86 6.90 -4.93 4.15
N ARG A 87 5.83 -5.74 4.16
CA ARG A 87 4.46 -5.29 4.46
C ARG A 87 4.36 -4.59 5.80
N MET A 88 4.98 -5.13 6.85
CA MET A 88 4.98 -4.51 8.17
C MET A 88 5.68 -3.15 8.15
N ASN A 89 6.84 -3.05 7.48
CA ASN A 89 7.57 -1.79 7.36
C ASN A 89 6.83 -0.75 6.50
N LEU A 90 6.15 -1.18 5.44
CA LEU A 90 5.29 -0.29 4.63
C LEU A 90 4.08 0.19 5.43
N PHE A 91 3.49 -0.68 6.24
CA PHE A 91 2.35 -0.33 7.09
C PHE A 91 2.73 0.77 8.09
N ASP A 92 3.88 0.62 8.76
CA ASP A 92 4.44 1.64 9.66
C ASP A 92 4.68 2.98 8.94
N ALA A 93 5.30 2.95 7.76
CA ALA A 93 5.56 4.17 6.99
C ALA A 93 4.26 4.86 6.53
N ILE A 94 3.25 4.08 6.13
CA ILE A 94 1.95 4.60 5.70
C ILE A 94 1.15 5.16 6.89
N GLU A 95 1.24 4.54 8.07
CA GLU A 95 0.60 5.03 9.29
C GLU A 95 1.07 6.45 9.65
N ASN A 96 2.39 6.70 9.55
CA ASN A 96 2.96 8.05 9.70
C ASN A 96 2.36 9.07 8.72
N ILE A 97 2.13 8.66 7.46
CA ILE A 97 1.47 9.50 6.45
C ILE A 97 0.01 9.75 6.83
N GLU A 98 -0.73 8.70 7.20
CA GLU A 98 -2.15 8.79 7.57
C GLU A 98 -2.36 9.77 8.72
N VAL A 99 -1.56 9.66 9.79
CA VAL A 99 -1.62 10.56 10.95
C VAL A 99 -1.33 12.01 10.52
N SER A 100 -0.27 12.23 9.74
CA SER A 100 0.06 13.57 9.25
C SER A 100 -1.05 14.19 8.40
N ILE A 101 -1.65 13.40 7.50
CA ILE A 101 -2.73 13.87 6.62
C ILE A 101 -3.98 14.20 7.46
N LYS A 102 -4.34 13.36 8.44
CA LYS A 102 -5.45 13.64 9.37
C LYS A 102 -5.25 14.97 10.10
N THR A 103 -4.06 15.21 10.66
CA THR A 103 -3.72 16.47 11.32
C THR A 103 -3.89 17.65 10.37
N ASN A 104 -3.26 17.62 9.20
CA ASN A 104 -3.30 18.75 8.27
C ASN A 104 -4.69 18.96 7.66
N LEU A 105 -5.44 17.90 7.39
CA LEU A 105 -6.83 18.00 6.94
C LEU A 105 -7.69 18.68 8.00
N SER A 106 -7.51 18.36 9.29
CA SER A 106 -8.24 19.00 10.38
C SER A 106 -7.99 20.51 10.43
N HIS A 107 -6.75 20.96 10.18
CA HIS A 107 -6.43 22.37 10.07
C HIS A 107 -7.07 23.01 8.83
N VAL A 108 -7.01 22.34 7.67
CA VAL A 108 -7.60 22.84 6.42
C VAL A 108 -9.12 23.00 6.53
N LEU A 109 -9.80 22.09 7.23
CA LEU A 109 -11.26 22.09 7.43
C LEU A 109 -11.72 22.88 8.68
N GLY A 110 -10.85 23.10 9.66
CA GLY A 110 -11.15 23.85 10.89
C GLY A 110 -10.75 25.32 10.87
N SER A 111 -9.87 25.72 9.96
CA SER A 111 -9.36 27.09 9.88
C SER A 111 -10.36 28.08 9.30
N GLY A 112 -10.26 29.34 9.77
CA GLY A 112 -11.08 30.46 9.29
C GLY A 112 -12.55 30.33 9.68
N LYS A 113 -13.44 30.70 8.75
CA LYS A 113 -14.89 30.80 8.99
C LYS A 113 -15.61 29.46 9.21
N MET A 114 -14.96 28.32 8.96
CA MET A 114 -15.58 27.00 9.16
C MET A 114 -15.63 26.59 10.63
N GLY A 115 -14.63 27.00 11.42
CA GLY A 115 -14.50 26.64 12.82
C GLY A 115 -14.56 25.14 13.07
N ALA A 116 -14.96 24.76 14.29
CA ALA A 116 -14.93 23.38 14.76
C ALA A 116 -15.87 22.42 14.00
N TYR A 117 -17.00 22.92 13.51
CA TYR A 117 -18.12 22.10 13.00
C TYR A 117 -18.46 22.37 11.52
N GLY A 118 -17.75 23.28 10.84
CA GLY A 118 -18.00 23.61 9.45
C GLY A 118 -17.83 22.43 8.48
N TYR A 119 -17.04 21.42 8.87
CA TYR A 119 -16.89 20.18 8.10
C TYR A 119 -18.23 19.45 7.88
N LEU A 120 -19.23 19.63 8.75
CA LEU A 120 -20.55 19.01 8.64
C LEU A 120 -21.39 19.55 7.47
N LYS A 121 -21.00 20.70 6.88
CA LYS A 121 -21.68 21.34 5.75
C LYS A 121 -20.84 21.15 4.50
N PHE A 122 -21.04 20.06 3.75
CA PHE A 122 -20.14 19.67 2.65
C PHE A 122 -20.06 20.74 1.56
N PHE A 123 -21.18 21.40 1.27
CA PHE A 123 -21.22 22.49 0.29
C PHE A 123 -20.28 23.67 0.59
N SER A 124 -19.83 23.84 1.85
CA SER A 124 -18.94 24.93 2.25
C SER A 124 -17.47 24.70 1.92
N TRP A 125 -17.06 23.45 1.66
CA TRP A 125 -15.65 23.09 1.46
C TRP A 125 -15.40 22.21 0.23
N CYS A 126 -16.44 21.55 -0.30
CA CYS A 126 -16.32 20.67 -1.46
C CYS A 126 -16.12 21.41 -2.79
N ASN A 127 -15.62 20.69 -3.80
CA ASN A 127 -15.52 21.18 -5.17
C ASN A 127 -16.90 21.24 -5.84
N ARG A 128 -17.52 22.42 -5.83
CA ARG A 128 -18.85 22.65 -6.42
C ARG A 128 -18.87 22.69 -7.95
N ASN A 129 -17.71 22.83 -8.58
CA ASN A 129 -17.61 22.83 -10.04
C ASN A 129 -17.61 21.40 -10.60
N GLU A 130 -17.15 20.44 -9.79
CA GLU A 130 -17.02 19.03 -10.17
C GLU A 130 -18.21 18.19 -9.68
N TYR A 131 -18.74 18.51 -8.50
CA TYR A 131 -19.82 17.74 -7.88
C TYR A 131 -21.11 18.55 -7.79
N CYS A 132 -22.20 17.98 -8.30
CA CYS A 132 -23.52 18.58 -8.20
C CYS A 132 -24.06 18.54 -6.75
N THR A 133 -24.98 19.45 -6.44
CA THR A 133 -25.56 19.60 -5.09
C THR A 133 -26.20 18.31 -4.57
N TYR A 134 -26.87 17.54 -5.43
CA TYR A 134 -27.51 16.28 -5.04
C TYR A 134 -26.49 15.26 -4.55
N TYR A 135 -25.40 15.06 -5.32
CA TYR A 135 -24.31 14.16 -4.95
C TYR A 135 -23.66 14.57 -3.63
N LEU A 136 -23.40 15.87 -3.42
CA LEU A 136 -22.80 16.35 -2.18
C LEU A 136 -23.71 16.15 -0.96
N ARG A 137 -25.03 16.33 -1.12
CA ARG A 137 -26.01 16.05 -0.06
C ARG A 137 -26.06 14.56 0.28
N ASP A 138 -26.00 13.70 -0.72
CA ASP A 138 -25.94 12.25 -0.52
C ASP A 138 -24.66 11.85 0.23
N LYS A 139 -23.50 12.38 -0.16
CA LYS A 139 -22.23 12.13 0.54
C LYS A 139 -22.20 12.68 1.96
N GLU A 140 -22.80 13.85 2.19
CA GLU A 140 -22.96 14.41 3.54
C GLU A 140 -23.83 13.50 4.42
N LYS A 141 -24.92 12.96 3.85
CA LYS A 141 -25.80 12.01 4.55
C LYS A 141 -25.08 10.70 4.85
N GLU A 142 -24.42 10.09 3.87
CA GLU A 142 -23.61 8.86 4.04
C GLU A 142 -22.58 9.05 5.15
N PHE A 143 -21.85 10.17 5.12
CA PHE A 143 -20.86 10.53 6.12
C PHE A 143 -21.48 10.63 7.51
N LYS A 144 -22.57 11.40 7.68
CA LYS A 144 -23.23 11.55 8.98
C LYS A 144 -23.78 10.23 9.50
N THR A 145 -24.45 9.43 8.68
CA THR A 145 -24.99 8.12 9.08
C THR A 145 -23.88 7.18 9.57
N LYS A 146 -22.78 7.08 8.81
CA LYS A 146 -21.63 6.26 9.22
C LYS A 146 -21.03 6.76 10.54
N PHE A 147 -20.93 8.06 10.70
CA PHE A 147 -20.34 8.67 11.88
C PHE A 147 -21.22 8.51 13.12
N THR A 148 -22.54 8.68 13.00
CA THR A 148 -23.51 8.38 14.05
C THR A 148 -23.38 6.92 14.52
N LYS A 149 -23.26 5.96 13.58
CA LYS A 149 -23.05 4.54 13.93
C LYS A 149 -21.74 4.30 14.69
N TYR A 150 -20.68 5.04 14.36
CA TYR A 150 -19.43 4.97 15.13
C TYR A 150 -19.63 5.54 16.54
N LEU A 151 -20.29 6.68 16.66
CA LEU A 151 -20.51 7.34 17.95
C LEU A 151 -21.39 6.53 18.92
N THR A 152 -22.32 5.70 18.41
CA THR A 152 -23.11 4.81 19.26
C THR A 152 -22.31 3.63 19.81
N THR A 153 -21.24 3.22 19.13
CA THR A 153 -20.44 2.03 19.47
C THR A 153 -19.07 2.36 20.06
N THR A 154 -18.64 3.62 19.99
CA THR A 154 -17.31 4.03 20.46
C THR A 154 -17.15 3.84 21.98
N THR A 155 -15.97 3.42 22.39
CA THR A 155 -15.53 3.37 23.80
C THR A 155 -14.63 4.54 24.18
N ASN A 156 -14.36 5.46 23.25
CA ASN A 156 -13.46 6.58 23.48
C ASN A 156 -14.10 7.66 24.38
N ASN A 157 -13.61 7.74 25.62
CA ASN A 157 -14.11 8.66 26.64
C ASN A 157 -13.93 10.14 26.28
N GLU A 158 -12.85 10.50 25.55
CA GLU A 158 -12.60 11.87 25.10
C GLU A 158 -13.72 12.36 24.18
N ILE A 159 -14.09 11.52 23.20
CA ILE A 159 -15.16 11.81 22.23
C ILE A 159 -16.50 11.92 22.94
N LYS A 160 -16.84 10.95 23.80
CA LYS A 160 -18.11 10.97 24.57
C LYS A 160 -18.23 12.21 25.44
N ARG A 161 -17.17 12.54 26.19
CA ARG A 161 -17.12 13.73 27.05
C ARG A 161 -17.30 15.00 26.25
N LYS A 162 -16.63 15.11 25.10
CA LYS A 162 -16.70 16.33 24.28
C LYS A 162 -18.09 16.55 23.68
N ILE A 163 -18.74 15.48 23.21
CA ILE A 163 -20.11 15.54 22.69
C ILE A 163 -21.08 15.93 23.81
N ARG A 164 -21.05 15.24 24.96
CA ARG A 164 -21.93 15.54 26.11
C ARG A 164 -21.80 16.98 26.60
N ASN A 165 -20.58 17.52 26.60
CA ASN A 165 -20.30 18.88 27.05
C ASN A 165 -20.49 19.93 25.94
N SER A 166 -21.02 19.54 24.77
CA SER A 166 -21.27 20.43 23.63
C SER A 166 -22.74 20.38 23.22
N ASN A 167 -23.25 21.47 22.67
CA ASN A 167 -24.60 21.50 22.09
C ASN A 167 -24.65 20.91 20.66
N PHE A 168 -23.64 20.10 20.28
CA PHE A 168 -23.50 19.56 18.93
C PHE A 168 -23.58 18.03 18.95
N GLU A 169 -24.26 17.47 17.96
CA GLU A 169 -24.42 16.02 17.78
C GLU A 169 -23.12 15.30 17.40
N PHE A 170 -22.13 16.05 16.89
CA PHE A 170 -20.89 15.52 16.36
C PHE A 170 -19.67 16.22 17.00
N PRO A 171 -18.54 15.51 17.16
CA PRO A 171 -17.32 16.09 17.69
C PRO A 171 -16.72 17.17 16.76
N PRO A 172 -15.85 18.06 17.27
CA PRO A 172 -15.12 19.01 16.45
C PRO A 172 -14.17 18.31 15.46
N VAL A 173 -13.80 19.02 14.39
CA VAL A 173 -13.02 18.48 13.27
C VAL A 173 -11.70 17.77 13.68
N TRP A 174 -10.98 18.28 14.67
CA TRP A 174 -9.72 17.68 15.16
C TRP A 174 -9.90 16.36 15.93
N LEU A 175 -11.10 16.11 16.47
CA LEU A 175 -11.46 14.79 17.00
C LEU A 175 -12.06 13.91 15.91
N MET A 176 -12.82 14.49 14.97
CA MET A 176 -13.42 13.76 13.86
C MET A 176 -12.38 13.04 13.00
N VAL A 177 -11.26 13.71 12.66
CA VAL A 177 -10.25 13.10 11.80
C VAL A 177 -9.64 11.83 12.38
N ASN A 178 -9.63 11.67 13.71
CA ASN A 178 -9.10 10.48 14.38
C ASN A 178 -10.02 9.26 14.23
N ILE A 179 -11.30 9.48 13.96
CA ILE A 179 -12.31 8.43 13.78
C ILE A 179 -12.30 7.89 12.35
N LEU A 180 -11.86 8.70 11.38
CA LEU A 180 -11.82 8.31 9.98
C LEU A 180 -10.89 7.13 9.76
N THR A 181 -11.31 6.15 8.96
CA THR A 181 -10.38 5.20 8.37
C THR A 181 -9.56 5.88 7.27
N PHE A 182 -8.45 5.28 6.83
CA PHE A 182 -7.69 5.82 5.70
C PHE A 182 -8.55 5.93 4.43
N GLY A 183 -9.43 4.96 4.17
CA GLY A 183 -10.36 5.02 3.05
C GLY A 183 -11.33 6.21 3.14
N ASP A 184 -11.84 6.52 4.33
CA ASP A 184 -12.70 7.69 4.54
C ASP A 184 -11.94 9.00 4.33
N LEU A 185 -10.68 9.04 4.78
CA LEU A 185 -9.79 10.17 4.59
C LEU A 185 -9.58 10.48 3.10
N VAL A 186 -9.32 9.45 2.29
CA VAL A 186 -9.18 9.60 0.83
C VAL A 186 -10.47 10.13 0.20
N LYS A 187 -11.63 9.57 0.57
CA LYS A 187 -12.94 10.03 0.06
C LYS A 187 -13.21 11.50 0.41
N ILE A 188 -12.90 11.93 1.63
CA ILE A 188 -13.08 13.34 2.03
C ILE A 188 -12.13 14.25 1.25
N ILE A 189 -10.88 13.84 1.06
CA ILE A 189 -9.88 14.62 0.32
C ILE A 189 -10.26 14.77 -1.16
N GLU A 190 -10.83 13.72 -1.77
CA GLU A 190 -11.35 13.75 -3.14
C GLU A 190 -12.45 14.80 -3.33
N LEU A 191 -13.29 15.01 -2.32
CA LEU A 191 -14.37 16.00 -2.38
C LEU A 191 -13.88 17.45 -2.19
N LEU A 192 -12.66 17.68 -1.67
CA LEU A 192 -12.17 19.03 -1.37
C LEU A 192 -12.19 19.94 -2.59
N SER A 193 -12.57 21.20 -2.40
CA SER A 193 -12.34 22.25 -3.40
C SER A 193 -10.86 22.35 -3.78
N THR A 194 -10.58 22.72 -5.03
CA THR A 194 -9.22 22.84 -5.58
C THR A 194 -8.30 23.68 -4.69
N SER A 195 -8.81 24.77 -4.12
CA SER A 195 -8.07 25.64 -3.19
C SER A 195 -7.66 24.90 -1.90
N LYS A 196 -8.57 24.13 -1.31
CA LYS A 196 -8.29 23.37 -0.08
C LYS A 196 -7.36 22.19 -0.35
N LEU A 197 -7.57 21.47 -1.45
CA LEU A 197 -6.69 20.39 -1.87
C LEU A 197 -5.26 20.92 -2.10
N LYS A 198 -5.11 22.06 -2.78
CA LYS A 198 -3.81 22.73 -2.96
C LYS A 198 -3.17 23.12 -1.62
N LYS A 199 -3.94 23.69 -0.68
CA LYS A 199 -3.43 24.01 0.66
C LYS A 199 -2.91 22.76 1.39
N LEU A 200 -3.62 21.65 1.30
CA LEU A 200 -3.18 20.39 1.91
C LEU A 200 -1.93 19.83 1.22
N ALA A 201 -1.90 19.83 -0.11
CA ALA A 201 -0.76 19.31 -0.89
C ALA A 201 0.52 20.13 -0.70
N ASN A 202 0.39 21.45 -0.54
CA ASN A 202 1.52 22.35 -0.28
C ASN A 202 2.31 21.99 0.99
N VAL A 203 1.67 21.39 2.00
CA VAL A 203 2.36 20.90 3.22
C VAL A 203 3.45 19.88 2.87
N TYR A 204 3.21 19.08 1.84
CA TYR A 204 4.14 18.06 1.36
C TYR A 204 4.99 18.53 0.17
N GLY A 205 4.77 19.75 -0.32
CA GLY A 205 5.49 20.34 -1.45
C GLY A 205 5.18 19.66 -2.78
N ILE A 206 3.93 19.19 -2.96
CA ILE A 206 3.46 18.50 -4.17
C ILE A 206 2.15 19.13 -4.66
N THR A 207 1.72 18.76 -5.85
CA THR A 207 0.45 19.21 -6.43
C THR A 207 -0.76 18.49 -5.81
N GLY A 208 -1.95 19.09 -5.94
CA GLY A 208 -3.20 18.47 -5.48
C GLY A 208 -3.50 17.15 -6.18
N GLU A 209 -3.21 17.06 -7.48
CA GLU A 209 -3.38 15.83 -8.27
C GLU A 209 -2.44 14.71 -7.81
N GLU A 210 -1.17 15.03 -7.57
CA GLU A 210 -0.20 14.08 -7.02
C GLU A 210 -0.67 13.58 -5.65
N LEU A 211 -1.04 14.49 -4.75
CA LEU A 211 -1.53 14.11 -3.42
C LEU A 211 -2.70 13.13 -3.51
N LEU A 212 -3.75 13.48 -4.28
CA LEU A 212 -4.93 12.63 -4.39
C LEU A 212 -4.59 11.27 -5.03
N SER A 213 -3.80 11.27 -6.09
CA SER A 213 -3.33 10.05 -6.77
C SER A 213 -2.56 9.14 -5.80
N TRP A 214 -1.63 9.72 -5.05
CA TRP A 214 -0.77 8.98 -4.14
C TRP A 214 -1.52 8.43 -2.94
N LEU A 215 -2.44 9.21 -2.34
CA LEU A 215 -3.24 8.70 -1.22
C LEU A 215 -4.17 7.56 -1.64
N LYS A 216 -4.72 7.59 -2.86
CA LYS A 216 -5.47 6.46 -3.43
C LYS A 216 -4.58 5.20 -3.55
N THR A 217 -3.36 5.35 -4.06
CA THR A 217 -2.39 4.25 -4.15
C THR A 217 -1.98 3.73 -2.78
N LEU A 218 -1.70 4.60 -1.81
CA LEU A 218 -1.31 4.19 -0.46
C LEU A 218 -2.45 3.50 0.30
N ASN A 219 -3.70 3.95 0.12
CA ASN A 219 -4.86 3.27 0.71
C ASN A 219 -5.02 1.84 0.16
N LEU A 220 -4.81 1.64 -1.15
CA LEU A 220 -4.77 0.30 -1.74
C LEU A 220 -3.66 -0.55 -1.12
N VAL A 221 -2.43 -0.04 -1.10
CA VAL A 221 -1.26 -0.76 -0.57
C VAL A 221 -1.43 -1.10 0.91
N ARG A 222 -1.95 -0.17 1.73
CA ARG A 222 -2.24 -0.40 3.14
C ARG A 222 -3.25 -1.52 3.34
N ASN A 223 -4.30 -1.58 2.52
CA ASN A 223 -5.28 -2.66 2.58
C ASN A 223 -4.67 -3.99 2.13
N LEU A 224 -3.86 -4.02 1.07
CA LEU A 224 -3.11 -5.22 0.67
C LEU A 224 -2.18 -5.72 1.78
N CYS A 225 -1.49 -4.80 2.48
CA CYS A 225 -0.67 -5.14 3.64
C CYS A 225 -1.51 -5.80 4.76
N ALA A 226 -2.66 -5.21 5.09
CA ALA A 226 -3.58 -5.69 6.12
C ALA A 226 -4.21 -7.05 5.78
N HIS A 227 -4.48 -7.31 4.50
CA HIS A 227 -5.05 -8.57 4.01
C HIS A 227 -3.99 -9.64 3.66
N ASN A 228 -2.73 -9.41 4.05
CA ASN A 228 -1.62 -10.32 3.78
C ASN A 228 -1.40 -10.67 2.30
N SER A 229 -1.75 -9.77 1.37
CA SER A 229 -1.55 -9.97 -0.08
C SER A 229 -0.07 -9.94 -0.48
N ASN A 230 0.31 -10.55 -1.60
CA ASN A 230 1.67 -10.42 -2.15
C ASN A 230 1.91 -8.98 -2.66
N ILE A 231 2.79 -8.25 -1.97
CA ILE A 231 3.16 -6.87 -2.27
C ILE A 231 4.41 -6.78 -3.15
N ILE A 232 5.35 -7.72 -3.01
CA ILE A 232 6.57 -7.73 -3.83
C ILE A 232 6.27 -7.89 -5.32
N ASP A 233 5.20 -8.61 -5.68
CA ASP A 233 4.76 -8.81 -7.07
C ASP A 233 3.63 -7.86 -7.50
N LEU A 234 3.36 -6.81 -6.71
CA LEU A 234 2.29 -5.84 -6.93
C LEU A 234 2.28 -5.30 -8.37
N LYS A 235 1.09 -5.34 -9.00
CA LYS A 235 0.79 -4.65 -10.26
C LYS A 235 -0.41 -3.73 -10.06
N LEU A 236 -0.17 -2.43 -10.10
CA LEU A 236 -1.22 -1.42 -9.96
C LEU A 236 -2.03 -1.34 -11.26
N LYS A 237 -3.37 -1.43 -11.15
CA LYS A 237 -4.27 -1.18 -12.29
C LYS A 237 -4.24 0.29 -12.72
N THR A 238 -4.19 1.18 -11.73
CA THR A 238 -4.06 2.63 -11.95
C THR A 238 -2.69 3.06 -11.49
N THR A 239 -1.84 3.46 -12.43
CA THR A 239 -0.49 3.96 -12.12
C THR A 239 -0.61 5.30 -11.40
N PRO A 240 0.12 5.51 -10.28
CA PRO A 240 0.15 6.81 -9.62
C PRO A 240 0.76 7.86 -10.55
N LYS A 241 0.41 9.13 -10.33
CA LYS A 241 1.08 10.27 -10.96
C LYS A 241 2.57 10.22 -10.65
N ILE A 242 3.40 10.23 -11.70
CA ILE A 242 4.86 10.14 -11.58
C ILE A 242 5.43 11.55 -11.38
N HIS A 243 6.16 11.72 -10.29
CA HIS A 243 6.88 12.96 -10.01
C HIS A 243 8.17 13.02 -10.85
N GLU A 244 8.57 14.23 -11.29
CA GLU A 244 9.72 14.44 -12.19
C GLU A 244 11.00 13.77 -11.70
N LYS A 245 11.29 13.93 -10.39
CA LYS A 245 12.45 13.33 -9.71
C LYS A 245 12.54 11.81 -9.74
N TRP A 246 11.49 11.09 -10.15
CA TRP A 246 11.48 9.63 -10.15
C TRP A 246 11.75 9.04 -11.54
N LYS A 247 11.75 9.87 -12.59
CA LYS A 247 11.91 9.42 -13.98
C LYS A 247 13.21 8.66 -14.21
N ASP A 248 14.29 9.06 -13.56
CA ASP A 248 15.61 8.42 -13.68
C ASP A 248 15.77 7.15 -12.83
N ILE A 249 14.78 6.86 -11.96
CA ILE A 249 14.83 5.79 -10.97
C ILE A 249 13.92 4.63 -11.35
N LEU A 250 12.76 4.96 -11.94
CA LEU A 250 11.74 3.99 -12.29
C LEU A 250 12.05 3.30 -13.60
N TYR A 251 11.73 2.00 -13.66
CA TYR A 251 11.75 1.24 -14.89
C TYR A 251 10.70 1.79 -15.87
N VAL A 252 11.10 1.91 -17.14
CA VAL A 252 10.23 2.26 -18.26
C VAL A 252 10.00 1.01 -19.09
N THR A 253 8.74 0.67 -19.33
CA THR A 253 8.37 -0.50 -20.14
C THR A 253 8.72 -0.27 -21.60
N LYS A 254 8.77 -1.36 -22.39
CA LYS A 254 8.96 -1.31 -23.84
C LYS A 254 7.93 -0.42 -24.59
N SER A 255 6.80 -0.14 -23.96
CA SER A 255 5.74 0.74 -24.46
C SER A 255 5.87 2.19 -23.99
N ASP A 256 7.04 2.59 -23.50
CA ASP A 256 7.37 3.93 -23.00
C ASP A 256 6.46 4.41 -21.86
N LYS A 257 6.05 3.48 -21.00
CA LYS A 257 5.24 3.77 -19.80
C LYS A 257 6.04 3.48 -18.54
N TYR A 258 5.96 4.38 -17.57
CA TYR A 258 6.54 4.13 -16.25
C TYR A 258 5.87 2.93 -15.57
N THR A 259 6.68 2.23 -14.78
CA THR A 259 6.28 1.06 -14.01
C THR A 259 5.03 1.28 -13.15
N ASN A 260 4.17 0.26 -13.12
CA ASN A 260 3.02 0.17 -12.22
C ASN A 260 3.31 -0.77 -11.02
N ARG A 261 4.59 -1.01 -10.73
CA ARG A 261 5.05 -1.94 -9.69
C ARG A 261 5.35 -1.23 -8.36
N LEU A 262 5.84 -1.99 -7.40
CA LEU A 262 6.15 -1.56 -6.04
C LEU A 262 7.09 -0.33 -5.98
N ALA A 263 8.03 -0.18 -6.92
CA ALA A 263 8.96 0.95 -6.97
C ALA A 263 8.26 2.31 -6.89
N SER A 264 7.14 2.49 -7.59
CA SER A 264 6.35 3.73 -7.58
C SER A 264 5.77 4.01 -6.19
N VAL A 265 5.34 2.97 -5.46
CA VAL A 265 4.85 3.07 -4.08
C VAL A 265 5.97 3.49 -3.12
N LEU A 266 7.15 2.89 -3.28
CA LEU A 266 8.32 3.21 -2.45
C LEU A 266 8.77 4.66 -2.66
N CYS A 267 8.69 5.18 -3.90
CA CYS A 267 8.96 6.59 -4.19
C CYS A 267 7.97 7.54 -3.52
N ILE A 268 6.67 7.21 -3.54
CA ILE A 268 5.62 7.97 -2.83
C ILE A 268 5.93 8.02 -1.32
N ILE A 269 6.16 6.85 -0.70
CA ILE A 269 6.44 6.74 0.73
C ILE A 269 7.70 7.55 1.08
N ASN A 270 8.79 7.37 0.32
CA ASN A 270 10.03 8.09 0.57
C ASN A 270 9.85 9.61 0.50
N THR A 271 9.02 10.09 -0.43
CA THR A 271 8.74 11.52 -0.63
C THR A 271 7.90 12.08 0.51
N LEU A 272 6.76 11.46 0.82
CA LEU A 272 5.85 11.95 1.86
C LEU A 272 6.45 11.81 3.26
N VAL A 273 6.96 10.63 3.61
CA VAL A 273 7.59 10.42 4.93
C VAL A 273 8.85 11.26 5.07
N GLY A 274 9.62 11.47 4.00
CA GLY A 274 10.78 12.36 4.02
C GLY A 274 10.42 13.82 4.37
N LYS A 275 9.22 14.28 4.00
CA LYS A 275 8.69 15.59 4.39
C LYS A 275 8.16 15.61 5.82
N ILE A 276 7.48 14.55 6.24
CA ILE A 276 6.88 14.44 7.58
C ILE A 276 7.96 14.27 8.66
N ASN A 277 8.89 13.36 8.44
CA ASN A 277 9.95 13.03 9.36
C ASN A 277 11.28 12.84 8.59
N PRO A 278 12.10 13.91 8.49
CA PRO A 278 13.38 13.85 7.81
C PRO A 278 14.37 12.83 8.40
N ASN A 279 14.16 12.37 9.64
CA ASN A 279 15.01 11.38 10.32
C ASN A 279 14.42 9.95 10.32
N TYR A 280 13.32 9.72 9.59
CA TYR A 280 12.66 8.41 9.50
C TYR A 280 13.63 7.32 9.04
N ASN A 281 13.52 6.14 9.65
CA ASN A 281 14.46 5.04 9.43
C ASN A 281 14.05 4.12 8.28
N PHE A 282 14.51 4.41 7.07
CA PHE A 282 14.27 3.51 5.93
C PHE A 282 15.13 2.24 5.93
N LYS A 283 15.98 2.02 6.95
CA LYS A 283 16.88 0.86 6.99
C LYS A 283 16.12 -0.47 6.90
N SER A 284 15.01 -0.62 7.61
CA SER A 284 14.25 -1.88 7.62
C SER A 284 13.64 -2.18 6.24
N ILE A 285 13.07 -1.16 5.58
CA ILE A 285 12.58 -1.27 4.19
C ILE A 285 13.73 -1.64 3.26
N LYS A 286 14.86 -0.92 3.33
CA LYS A 286 16.03 -1.21 2.49
C LYS A 286 16.57 -2.62 2.69
N LEU A 287 16.67 -3.10 3.94
CA LEU A 287 17.13 -4.46 4.21
C LEU A 287 16.21 -5.51 3.59
N SER A 288 14.89 -5.36 3.75
CA SER A 288 13.94 -6.28 3.09
C SER A 288 14.10 -6.25 1.58
N LEU A 289 14.28 -5.07 0.97
CA LEU A 289 14.50 -4.93 -0.47
C LEU A 289 15.83 -5.54 -0.93
N ASP A 290 16.91 -5.37 -0.17
CA ASP A 290 18.21 -5.98 -0.45
C ASP A 290 18.12 -7.51 -0.41
N GLU A 291 17.35 -8.08 0.54
CA GLU A 291 17.12 -9.51 0.64
C GLU A 291 16.23 -10.06 -0.48
N ILE A 292 15.24 -9.29 -0.96
CA ILE A 292 14.37 -9.67 -2.07
C ILE A 292 15.11 -9.60 -3.41
N THR A 293 15.85 -8.51 -3.62
CA THR A 293 16.56 -8.28 -4.89
C THR A 293 17.88 -9.03 -4.96
N THR A 294 18.42 -9.49 -3.83
CA THR A 294 19.78 -10.04 -3.74
C THR A 294 20.85 -9.13 -4.35
N LYS A 295 20.55 -7.81 -4.41
CA LYS A 295 21.38 -6.80 -5.07
C LYS A 295 21.63 -7.04 -6.57
N ASN A 296 20.65 -7.63 -7.24
CA ASN A 296 20.69 -7.93 -8.66
C ASN A 296 19.74 -7.00 -9.44
N ASP A 297 20.17 -6.59 -10.63
CA ASP A 297 19.40 -5.67 -11.47
C ASP A 297 18.09 -6.30 -11.96
N SER A 298 18.10 -7.55 -12.40
CA SER A 298 16.89 -8.26 -12.89
C SER A 298 15.80 -8.33 -11.83
N TYR A 299 16.15 -8.66 -10.58
CA TYR A 299 15.18 -8.65 -9.49
C TYR A 299 14.73 -7.24 -9.08
N SER A 300 15.58 -6.23 -9.26
CA SER A 300 15.22 -4.83 -9.03
C SER A 300 14.23 -4.33 -10.09
N GLU A 301 14.41 -4.73 -11.35
CA GLU A 301 13.46 -4.49 -12.44
C GLU A 301 12.11 -5.13 -12.20
N MET A 302 12.06 -6.35 -11.62
CA MET A 302 10.80 -6.99 -11.25
C MET A 302 9.99 -6.16 -10.23
N LEU A 303 10.67 -5.44 -9.33
CA LEU A 303 10.03 -4.50 -8.39
C LEU A 303 9.66 -3.17 -9.06
N GLY A 304 10.17 -2.90 -10.26
CA GLY A 304 9.94 -1.69 -11.05
C GLY A 304 11.04 -0.64 -10.98
N PHE A 305 12.22 -0.95 -10.44
CA PHE A 305 13.37 -0.04 -10.52
C PHE A 305 14.10 -0.20 -11.84
N LYS A 306 14.75 0.85 -12.32
CA LYS A 306 15.58 0.77 -13.52
C LYS A 306 16.74 -0.24 -13.36
N ASP A 307 17.37 -0.24 -12.19
CA ASP A 307 18.48 -1.11 -11.80
C ASP A 307 18.61 -1.09 -10.26
N TYR A 308 19.54 -1.89 -9.69
CA TYR A 308 19.77 -1.89 -8.24
C TYR A 308 20.34 -0.55 -7.75
N GLY A 309 21.19 0.12 -8.55
CA GLY A 309 21.71 1.45 -8.20
C GLY A 309 20.62 2.50 -8.01
N SER A 310 19.55 2.42 -8.78
CA SER A 310 18.37 3.28 -8.70
C SER A 310 17.58 3.03 -7.42
N LEU A 311 17.45 1.78 -7.00
CA LEU A 311 16.92 1.42 -5.68
C LEU A 311 17.77 2.03 -4.56
N GLU A 312 19.09 1.96 -4.67
CA GLU A 312 19.98 2.53 -3.66
C GLU A 312 19.84 4.05 -3.52
N LYS A 313 19.78 4.77 -4.65
CA LYS A 313 19.64 6.24 -4.71
C LYS A 313 18.47 6.78 -3.91
N ILE A 314 17.36 6.04 -3.82
CA ILE A 314 16.19 6.44 -3.01
C ILE A 314 16.56 6.62 -1.53
N TYR A 315 17.53 5.84 -1.03
CA TYR A 315 17.86 5.72 0.39
C TYR A 315 19.29 6.19 0.75
N GLU A 316 20.13 6.54 -0.23
CA GLU A 316 21.56 6.87 -0.06
C GLU A 316 21.83 7.98 0.99
N ASP A 317 21.11 9.10 0.90
CA ASP A 317 21.32 10.25 1.79
C ASP A 317 20.85 10.00 3.23
N LYS A 318 19.86 9.12 3.40
CA LYS A 318 19.15 8.93 4.67
C LYS A 318 19.82 7.89 5.57
N VAL A 319 20.54 6.92 5.01
CA VAL A 319 21.35 5.95 5.79
C VAL A 319 22.66 6.59 6.27
N ARG A 320 23.27 7.48 5.46
CA ARG A 320 24.55 8.15 5.78
C ARG A 320 24.42 9.25 6.85
N SER A 321 23.29 9.96 6.93
CA SER A 321 23.09 11.04 7.91
C SER A 321 23.22 10.57 9.37
N ARG A 322 22.81 9.32 9.66
CA ARG A 322 22.96 8.70 11.00
C ARG A 322 24.40 8.39 11.36
N ARG A 323 25.23 7.90 10.42
CA ARG A 323 26.66 7.64 10.68
C ARG A 323 27.41 8.92 11.04
N LYS A 324 27.10 10.06 10.38
CA LYS A 324 27.68 11.37 10.71
C LYS A 324 27.18 11.90 12.07
N LYS A 325 25.90 11.75 12.40
CA LYS A 325 25.35 12.17 13.71
C LYS A 325 25.88 11.34 14.89
N ILE A 326 26.00 10.01 14.75
CA ILE A 326 26.58 9.14 15.80
C ILE A 326 28.05 9.48 16.06
N LYS A 327 28.84 9.76 15.00
CA LYS A 327 30.22 10.22 15.16
C LYS A 327 30.33 11.58 15.84
N LYS A 328 29.38 12.51 15.63
CA LYS A 328 29.34 13.80 16.35
C LYS A 328 28.91 13.66 17.81
N LYS A 329 28.02 12.71 18.14
CA LYS A 329 27.55 12.45 19.51
C LYS A 329 28.53 11.66 20.38
N LYS A 330 29.48 10.95 19.78
CA LYS A 330 30.59 10.27 20.48
C LYS A 330 31.86 11.14 20.63
N ARG A 331 31.87 12.34 20.02
CA ARG A 331 32.97 13.31 20.05
C ARG A 331 32.66 14.55 20.90
N ARG A 332 31.48 14.55 21.53
CA ARG A 332 31.09 15.43 22.63
C ARG A 332 30.89 14.51 23.83
#